data_AF-A0A6H2D091-F1
#
_entry.id   AF-A0A6H2D091-F1
#
_cell.length_a   1.000
_cell.length_b   1.000
_cell.length_c   1.000
_cell.angle_alpha   90.00
_cell.angle_beta   90.00
_cell.angle_gamma   90.00
#
_symmetry.space_group_name_H-M   'P 1'
#
loop_
_entity.id
_entity.type
_entity.pdbx_description
1 polymer ?
#
loop_
_entity_poly.entity_id
_entity_poly.type
_entity_poly.pdbx_seq_one_letter_code
_entity_poly.pdbx_strand_id
1 'polypeptide(L)'
;MLFAYTYVPHAMEKMQEFIDFIFFEVWCKAPGNGGFRFELCDGNAELKELMECFFYGDTKGGDFFYGHVERIYGLFAPLTPAQISQCRLWYKANNDIEKVCANDPAIHIVRYADIAAIHPELSEQLASFFKGLYSHQLLDLKALREKIGQIDEHYQTFIQVNTTGKCPFCGLGDIKGEHHTKRDAYDHYLPQALYPFNSINFCNLAPACHECNSTYKLSKDPAHNAAGRRKAFYPYTPHAHDIEITIDLNSPDVDRLTPADIQLIFGPAAVHEEIETWKEVYGVEERYKAKCCGGDAKDWLEQVRILRDVHGITPDAYLATVQQQTANAPVANSNFLKKAFLEGCQRVGVLDVL
;
A
#
# COMPACT_ATOMS: atom_id res chain seq x y z
N MET A 1 -8.35 -5.69 3.88
CA MET A 1 -8.56 -4.50 3.04
C MET A 1 -9.96 -4.61 2.47
N LEU A 2 -10.75 -3.53 2.41
CA LEU A 2 -12.18 -3.65 2.10
C LEU A 2 -12.50 -3.74 0.60
N PHE A 3 -11.63 -3.21 -0.24
CA PHE A 3 -11.71 -3.30 -1.70
C PHE A 3 -10.31 -3.07 -2.28
N ALA A 4 -10.10 -3.43 -3.54
CA ALA A 4 -8.86 -3.17 -4.25
C ALA A 4 -8.99 -1.95 -5.16
N TYR A 5 -7.87 -1.28 -5.41
CA TYR A 5 -7.81 -0.29 -6.47
C TYR A 5 -7.72 -0.96 -7.83
N THR A 6 -8.27 -0.29 -8.84
CA THR A 6 -7.91 -0.57 -10.24
C THR A 6 -6.54 0.04 -10.51
N TYR A 7 -5.60 -0.77 -10.97
CA TYR A 7 -4.27 -0.30 -11.38
C TYR A 7 -4.36 0.62 -12.60
N VAL A 8 -3.57 1.69 -12.60
CA VAL A 8 -3.53 2.68 -13.69
C VAL A 8 -2.09 2.78 -14.20
N PRO A 9 -1.81 2.30 -15.43
CA PRO A 9 -0.48 2.41 -16.01
C PRO A 9 -0.05 3.88 -16.19
N HIS A 10 1.24 4.17 -16.01
CA HIS A 10 1.76 5.53 -16.15
C HIS A 10 3.19 5.60 -16.67
N ALA A 11 3.55 6.74 -17.27
CA ALA A 11 4.91 7.03 -17.72
C ALA A 11 5.98 6.89 -16.61
N MET A 12 5.58 6.96 -15.34
CA MET A 12 6.52 6.83 -14.21
C MET A 12 7.07 5.41 -14.05
N GLU A 13 6.41 4.40 -14.62
CA GLU A 13 6.95 3.04 -14.71
C GLU A 13 8.24 2.98 -15.54
N LYS A 14 8.50 3.98 -16.39
CA LYS A 14 9.80 4.16 -17.07
C LYS A 14 10.97 4.20 -16.09
N MET A 15 10.75 4.71 -14.87
CA MET A 15 11.76 4.66 -13.82
C MET A 15 12.09 3.21 -13.45
N GLN A 16 11.09 2.33 -13.34
CA GLN A 16 11.33 0.90 -13.10
C GLN A 16 12.07 0.26 -14.28
N GLU A 17 11.75 0.61 -15.53
CA GLU A 17 12.51 0.13 -16.70
C GLU A 17 14.01 0.52 -16.64
N PHE A 18 14.31 1.75 -16.19
CA PHE A 18 15.70 2.18 -15.99
C PHE A 18 16.40 1.39 -14.89
N ILE A 19 15.74 1.17 -13.75
CA ILE A 19 16.29 0.38 -12.66
C ILE A 19 16.46 -1.09 -13.07
N ASP A 20 15.52 -1.66 -13.82
CA ASP A 20 15.61 -3.02 -14.37
C ASP A 20 16.84 -3.15 -15.27
N PHE A 21 17.03 -2.19 -16.19
CA PHE A 21 18.20 -2.16 -17.06
C PHE A 21 19.50 -2.04 -16.25
N ILE A 22 19.58 -1.09 -15.31
CA ILE A 22 20.75 -0.92 -14.43
C ILE A 22 21.05 -2.23 -13.69
N PHE A 23 20.03 -2.87 -13.13
CA PHE A 23 20.23 -4.07 -12.34
C PHE A 23 20.74 -5.24 -13.21
N PHE A 24 20.06 -5.54 -14.32
CA PHE A 24 20.35 -6.73 -15.12
C PHE A 24 21.48 -6.56 -16.12
N GLU A 25 21.58 -5.38 -16.75
CA GLU A 25 22.48 -5.13 -17.87
C GLU A 25 23.75 -4.38 -17.44
N VAL A 26 23.73 -3.71 -16.28
CA VAL A 26 24.89 -2.99 -15.74
C VAL A 26 25.49 -3.73 -14.54
N TRP A 27 24.78 -3.80 -13.41
CA TRP A 27 25.31 -4.39 -12.17
C TRP A 27 25.54 -5.90 -12.29
N CYS A 28 24.56 -6.67 -12.77
CA CYS A 28 24.72 -8.13 -12.92
C CYS A 28 25.80 -8.54 -13.93
N LYS A 29 26.24 -7.61 -14.80
CA LYS A 29 27.30 -7.82 -15.78
C LYS A 29 28.63 -7.16 -15.39
N ALA A 30 28.75 -6.66 -14.16
CA ALA A 30 29.99 -6.05 -13.67
C ALA A 30 31.18 -7.02 -13.60
N PRO A 31 31.02 -8.29 -13.16
CA PRO A 31 32.14 -9.23 -13.08
C PRO A 31 32.85 -9.41 -14.42
N GLY A 32 34.15 -9.09 -14.46
CA GLY A 32 35.00 -9.22 -15.65
C GLY A 32 34.83 -8.13 -16.72
N ASN A 33 34.00 -7.11 -16.50
CA ASN A 33 33.69 -6.07 -17.50
C ASN A 33 34.46 -4.75 -17.28
N GLY A 34 35.50 -4.77 -16.42
CA GLY A 34 36.32 -3.59 -16.11
C GLY A 34 35.58 -2.52 -15.31
N GLY A 35 36.13 -1.30 -15.32
CA GLY A 35 35.57 -0.16 -14.58
C GLY A 35 34.25 0.36 -15.15
N PHE A 36 33.50 1.08 -14.31
CA PHE A 36 32.25 1.74 -14.68
C PHE A 36 32.47 2.79 -15.77
N ARG A 37 31.57 2.86 -16.76
CA ARG A 37 31.65 3.76 -17.92
C ARG A 37 30.29 3.87 -18.62
N PHE A 38 30.06 4.95 -19.38
CA PHE A 38 28.77 5.22 -20.01
C PHE A 38 28.34 4.17 -21.05
N GLU A 39 29.28 3.49 -21.70
CA GLU A 39 29.01 2.46 -22.71
C GLU A 39 28.25 1.26 -22.12
N LEU A 40 28.28 1.09 -20.79
CA LEU A 40 27.46 0.09 -20.10
C LEU A 40 25.95 0.38 -20.28
N CYS A 41 25.58 1.63 -20.60
CA CYS A 41 24.22 2.05 -20.87
C CYS A 41 23.84 2.06 -22.37
N ASP A 42 24.70 1.60 -23.29
CA ASP A 42 24.43 1.65 -24.74
C ASP A 42 23.17 0.89 -25.16
N GLY A 43 22.75 -0.11 -24.38
CA GLY A 43 21.50 -0.84 -24.60
C GLY A 43 20.23 -0.05 -24.25
N ASN A 44 20.34 1.14 -23.65
CA ASN A 44 19.22 2.01 -23.30
C ASN A 44 19.61 3.48 -23.50
N ALA A 45 19.33 4.02 -24.69
CA ALA A 45 19.72 5.37 -25.10
C ALA A 45 19.18 6.47 -24.18
N GLU A 46 17.93 6.35 -23.72
CA GLU A 46 17.31 7.34 -22.84
C GLU A 46 17.97 7.37 -21.45
N LEU A 47 18.31 6.19 -20.91
CA LEU A 47 19.04 6.08 -19.65
C LEU A 47 20.47 6.60 -19.83
N LYS A 48 21.14 6.27 -20.94
CA LYS A 48 22.50 6.76 -21.21
C LYS A 48 22.55 8.29 -21.23
N GLU A 49 21.64 8.92 -21.97
CA GLU A 49 21.50 10.38 -22.00
C GLU A 49 21.27 10.95 -20.59
N LEU A 50 20.42 10.29 -19.79
CA LEU A 50 20.16 10.69 -18.41
C LEU A 50 21.43 10.57 -17.54
N MET A 51 22.18 9.47 -17.66
CA MET A 51 23.43 9.25 -16.92
C MET A 51 24.50 10.27 -17.28
N GLU A 52 24.64 10.62 -18.57
CA GLU A 52 25.53 11.69 -19.03
C GLU A 52 25.07 13.05 -18.47
N CYS A 53 23.78 13.35 -18.55
CA CYS A 53 23.21 14.58 -17.99
C CYS A 53 23.45 14.68 -16.48
N PHE A 54 23.31 13.59 -15.74
CA PHE A 54 23.55 13.55 -14.30
C PHE A 54 25.03 13.66 -13.93
N PHE A 55 25.92 13.08 -14.73
CA PHE A 55 27.36 13.17 -14.48
C PHE A 55 27.94 14.55 -14.76
N TYR A 56 27.52 15.18 -15.87
CA TYR A 56 27.96 16.53 -16.23
C TYR A 56 27.15 17.63 -15.56
N GLY A 57 25.99 17.28 -14.99
CA GLY A 57 25.10 18.19 -14.30
C GLY A 57 25.50 18.42 -12.85
N ASP A 58 25.64 19.68 -12.45
CA ASP A 58 25.92 20.07 -11.05
C ASP A 58 24.62 20.04 -10.22
N THR A 59 24.06 18.84 -10.01
CA THR A 59 22.82 18.66 -9.24
C THR A 59 22.96 17.53 -8.22
N LYS A 60 22.52 17.80 -6.98
CA LYS A 60 22.55 16.80 -5.89
C LYS A 60 21.85 15.48 -6.24
N GLY A 61 20.73 15.55 -6.95
CA GLY A 61 19.98 14.36 -7.36
C GLY A 61 20.71 13.56 -8.45
N GLY A 62 21.35 14.24 -9.40
CA GLY A 62 22.18 13.60 -10.43
C GLY A 62 23.42 12.94 -9.84
N ASP A 63 24.16 13.66 -8.99
CA ASP A 63 25.32 13.14 -8.26
C ASP A 63 24.96 11.91 -7.42
N PHE A 64 23.82 11.99 -6.73
CA PHE A 64 23.27 10.88 -5.96
C PHE A 64 23.02 9.67 -6.86
N PHE A 65 22.24 9.83 -7.93
CA PHE A 65 21.85 8.72 -8.78
C PHE A 65 23.06 8.08 -9.48
N TYR A 66 23.85 8.88 -10.20
CA TYR A 66 25.03 8.41 -10.92
C TYR A 66 26.03 7.75 -9.96
N GLY A 67 26.37 8.43 -8.86
CA GLY A 67 27.36 7.94 -7.92
C GLY A 67 26.96 6.63 -7.24
N HIS A 68 25.67 6.44 -6.94
CA HIS A 68 25.21 5.16 -6.41
C HIS A 68 25.27 4.04 -7.46
N VAL A 69 24.90 4.31 -8.71
CA VAL A 69 24.98 3.31 -9.78
C VAL A 69 26.43 2.84 -9.97
N GLU A 70 27.39 3.76 -9.97
CA GLU A 70 28.82 3.46 -10.05
C GLU A 70 29.33 2.66 -8.85
N ARG A 71 29.03 3.10 -7.62
CA ARG A 71 29.48 2.39 -6.40
C ARG A 71 28.90 0.98 -6.32
N ILE A 72 27.61 0.82 -6.58
CA ILE A 72 26.96 -0.49 -6.57
C ILE A 72 27.54 -1.38 -7.68
N TYR A 73 27.82 -0.85 -8.87
CA TYR A 73 28.54 -1.59 -9.91
C TYR A 73 29.88 -2.14 -9.41
N GLY A 74 30.67 -1.31 -8.71
CA GLY A 74 31.93 -1.72 -8.10
C GLY A 74 31.76 -2.86 -7.07
N LEU A 75 30.66 -2.85 -6.31
CA LEU A 75 30.34 -3.91 -5.34
C LEU A 75 29.80 -5.19 -5.98
N PHE A 76 29.23 -5.10 -7.19
CA PHE A 76 28.85 -6.26 -7.99
C PHE A 76 30.04 -6.90 -8.71
N ALA A 77 31.07 -6.12 -9.07
CA ALA A 77 32.23 -6.60 -9.83
C ALA A 77 32.97 -7.81 -9.21
N PRO A 78 33.16 -7.93 -7.88
CA PRO A 78 33.81 -9.11 -7.28
C PRO A 78 32.86 -10.29 -7.03
N LEU A 79 31.56 -10.18 -7.32
CA LEU A 79 30.60 -11.25 -7.04
C LEU A 79 30.79 -12.45 -7.98
N THR A 80 30.64 -13.65 -7.42
CA THR A 80 30.64 -14.90 -8.18
C THR A 80 29.37 -15.05 -9.03
N PRO A 81 29.38 -15.89 -10.08
CA PRO A 81 28.18 -16.18 -10.86
C PRO A 81 26.99 -16.69 -10.03
N ALA A 82 27.26 -17.44 -8.95
CA ALA A 82 26.22 -17.91 -8.03
C ALA A 82 25.60 -16.76 -7.22
N GLN A 83 26.42 -15.84 -6.71
CA GLN A 83 25.94 -14.64 -6.02
C GLN A 83 25.13 -13.72 -6.94
N ILE A 84 25.60 -13.49 -8.18
CA ILE A 84 24.84 -12.73 -9.18
C ILE A 84 23.48 -13.40 -9.47
N SER A 85 23.47 -14.73 -9.63
CA SER A 85 22.22 -15.47 -9.83
C SER A 85 21.26 -15.31 -8.65
N GLN A 86 21.78 -15.34 -7.41
CA GLN A 86 20.99 -15.09 -6.21
C GLN A 86 20.42 -13.68 -6.16
N CYS A 87 21.21 -12.65 -6.48
CA CYS A 87 20.74 -11.26 -6.56
C CYS A 87 19.63 -11.12 -7.60
N ARG A 88 19.73 -11.78 -8.76
CA ARG A 88 18.67 -11.79 -9.79
C ARG A 88 17.38 -12.43 -9.31
N LEU A 89 17.46 -13.51 -8.54
CA LEU A 89 16.30 -14.15 -7.93
C LEU A 89 15.63 -13.23 -6.91
N TRP A 90 16.42 -12.61 -6.02
CA TRP A 90 15.92 -11.64 -5.05
C TRP A 90 15.26 -10.42 -5.70
N TYR A 91 15.88 -9.86 -6.73
CA TYR A 91 15.34 -8.71 -7.45
C TYR A 91 13.96 -9.01 -8.06
N LYS A 92 13.84 -10.15 -8.74
CA LYS A 92 12.57 -10.60 -9.32
C LYS A 92 11.53 -10.88 -8.25
N ALA A 93 11.91 -11.59 -7.18
CA ALA A 93 11.00 -11.94 -6.09
C ALA A 93 10.45 -10.71 -5.37
N ASN A 94 11.30 -9.72 -5.06
CA ASN A 94 10.89 -8.50 -4.37
C ASN A 94 9.98 -7.59 -5.19
N ASN A 95 10.05 -7.68 -6.53
CA ASN A 95 9.24 -6.88 -7.45
C ASN A 95 7.94 -7.56 -7.90
N ASP A 96 7.75 -8.85 -7.61
CA ASP A 96 6.49 -9.56 -7.84
C ASP A 96 5.56 -9.37 -6.64
N ILE A 97 5.02 -8.16 -6.48
CA ILE A 97 4.28 -7.73 -5.29
C ILE A 97 3.05 -8.60 -5.02
N GLU A 98 2.36 -9.03 -6.08
CA GLU A 98 1.22 -9.92 -5.95
C GLU A 98 1.62 -11.27 -5.34
N LYS A 99 2.68 -11.91 -5.83
CA LYS A 99 3.21 -13.15 -5.23
C LYS A 99 3.78 -12.93 -3.83
N VAL A 100 4.35 -11.75 -3.55
CA VAL A 100 4.80 -11.40 -2.20
C VAL A 100 3.62 -11.43 -1.23
N CYS A 101 2.51 -10.79 -1.62
CA CYS A 101 1.27 -10.72 -0.86
C CYS A 101 0.60 -12.10 -0.73
N ALA A 102 0.64 -12.92 -1.78
CA ALA A 102 0.10 -14.28 -1.78
C ALA A 102 0.92 -15.28 -0.93
N ASN A 103 2.07 -14.84 -0.41
CA ASN A 103 3.06 -15.71 0.25
C ASN A 103 3.41 -16.93 -0.63
N ASP A 104 3.64 -16.68 -1.92
CA ASP A 104 3.89 -17.76 -2.89
C ASP A 104 5.22 -18.47 -2.57
N PRO A 105 5.22 -19.80 -2.35
CA PRO A 105 6.43 -20.55 -2.02
C PRO A 105 7.46 -20.61 -3.15
N ALA A 106 7.08 -20.25 -4.39
CA ALA A 106 8.00 -20.20 -5.52
C ALA A 106 8.95 -18.99 -5.47
N ILE A 107 8.64 -17.95 -4.68
CA ILE A 107 9.47 -16.75 -4.60
C ILE A 107 10.15 -16.61 -3.23
N HIS A 108 11.39 -16.15 -3.27
CA HIS A 108 12.22 -15.97 -2.08
C HIS A 108 12.61 -14.49 -2.00
N ILE A 109 11.80 -13.72 -1.27
CA ILE A 109 12.05 -12.29 -1.07
C ILE A 109 13.22 -12.09 -0.12
N VAL A 110 13.86 -10.93 -0.21
CA VAL A 110 15.00 -10.54 0.64
C VAL A 110 14.72 -9.20 1.29
N ARG A 111 15.21 -9.00 2.53
CA ARG A 111 15.27 -7.69 3.18
C ARG A 111 16.71 -7.20 3.21
N TYR A 112 16.91 -5.91 3.47
CA TYR A 112 18.26 -5.36 3.64
C TYR A 112 19.06 -6.13 4.70
N ALA A 113 18.43 -6.52 5.81
CA ALA A 113 19.10 -7.29 6.87
C ALA A 113 19.67 -8.63 6.37
N ASP A 114 18.97 -9.30 5.45
CA ASP A 114 19.39 -10.59 4.90
C ASP A 114 20.58 -10.41 3.93
N ILE A 115 20.58 -9.32 3.13
CA ILE A 115 21.74 -8.95 2.29
C ILE A 115 22.92 -8.56 3.18
N ALA A 116 22.69 -7.77 4.23
CA ALA A 116 23.74 -7.26 5.11
C ALA A 116 24.50 -8.37 5.84
N ALA A 117 23.85 -9.50 6.11
CA ALA A 117 24.48 -10.68 6.70
C ALA A 117 25.58 -11.31 5.82
N ILE A 118 25.56 -11.05 4.50
CA ILE A 118 26.49 -11.63 3.53
C ILE A 118 27.36 -10.53 2.88
N HIS A 119 26.75 -9.39 2.56
CA HIS A 119 27.34 -8.25 1.87
C HIS A 119 26.92 -6.92 2.55
N PRO A 120 27.51 -6.56 3.70
CA PRO A 120 27.09 -5.40 4.49
C PRO A 120 27.18 -4.09 3.71
N GLU A 121 28.30 -3.83 3.03
CA GLU A 121 28.50 -2.61 2.24
C GLU A 121 27.53 -2.53 1.05
N LEU A 122 27.25 -3.65 0.39
CA LEU A 122 26.25 -3.71 -0.67
C LEU A 122 24.86 -3.40 -0.13
N SER A 123 24.47 -3.97 1.00
CA SER A 123 23.19 -3.67 1.62
C SER A 123 23.06 -2.19 1.97
N GLU A 124 24.11 -1.55 2.46
CA GLU A 124 24.11 -0.13 2.77
C GLU A 124 23.93 0.73 1.52
N GLN A 125 24.70 0.46 0.46
CA GLN A 125 24.58 1.20 -0.81
C GLN A 125 23.22 0.99 -1.47
N LEU A 126 22.68 -0.24 -1.47
CA LEU A 126 21.34 -0.53 -1.95
C LEU A 126 20.29 0.22 -1.12
N ALA A 127 20.40 0.20 0.21
CA ALA A 127 19.45 0.89 1.09
C ALA A 127 19.46 2.40 0.85
N SER A 128 20.63 3.00 0.73
CA SER A 128 20.76 4.43 0.43
C SER A 128 20.17 4.76 -0.95
N PHE A 129 20.50 3.98 -1.97
CA PHE A 129 20.02 4.18 -3.33
C PHE A 129 18.50 4.07 -3.42
N PHE A 130 17.93 2.91 -3.07
CA PHE A 130 16.50 2.64 -3.26
C PHE A 130 15.60 3.54 -2.40
N LYS A 131 16.03 3.94 -1.19
CA LYS A 131 15.27 4.90 -0.36
C LYS A 131 15.33 6.33 -0.92
N GLY A 132 16.40 6.67 -1.64
CA GLY A 132 16.56 8.00 -2.25
C GLY A 132 15.89 8.13 -3.63
N LEU A 133 15.53 7.03 -4.28
CA LEU A 133 14.90 7.05 -5.61
C LEU A 133 13.56 7.81 -5.64
N TYR A 134 12.81 7.79 -4.54
CA TYR A 134 11.52 8.49 -4.42
C TYR A 134 11.65 9.91 -3.84
N SER A 135 12.87 10.43 -3.71
CA SER A 135 13.09 11.76 -3.16
C SER A 135 12.76 12.85 -4.18
N HIS A 136 12.23 13.97 -3.70
CA HIS A 136 12.02 15.17 -4.51
C HIS A 136 13.32 15.69 -5.13
N GLN A 137 14.48 15.50 -4.48
CA GLN A 137 15.76 15.93 -5.04
C GLN A 137 16.11 15.24 -6.36
N LEU A 138 15.62 14.02 -6.57
CA LEU A 138 15.78 13.27 -7.83
C LEU A 138 14.58 13.45 -8.74
N LEU A 139 13.37 13.18 -8.22
CA LEU A 139 12.13 13.24 -9.01
C LEU A 139 11.77 14.65 -9.48
N ASP A 140 12.40 15.69 -8.91
CA ASP A 140 12.19 17.06 -9.34
C ASP A 140 13.12 17.52 -10.47
N LEU A 141 14.13 16.71 -10.82
CA LEU A 141 15.04 17.03 -11.92
C LEU A 141 14.30 17.01 -13.26
N LYS A 142 14.35 18.13 -13.97
CA LYS A 142 13.70 18.30 -15.27
C LYS A 142 14.07 17.17 -16.25
N ALA A 143 15.36 16.85 -16.36
CA ALA A 143 15.86 15.81 -17.27
C ALA A 143 15.26 14.42 -16.99
N LEU A 144 14.93 14.12 -15.72
CA LEU A 144 14.26 12.89 -15.35
C LEU A 144 12.75 12.97 -15.61
N ARG A 145 12.10 14.04 -15.15
CA ARG A 145 10.65 14.26 -15.33
C ARG A 145 10.23 14.23 -16.79
N GLU A 146 11.03 14.78 -17.69
CA GLU A 146 10.75 14.75 -19.13
C GLU A 146 10.73 13.33 -19.71
N LYS A 147 11.39 12.36 -19.06
CA LYS A 147 11.42 10.95 -19.47
C LYS A 147 10.36 10.10 -18.75
N ILE A 148 10.11 10.36 -17.47
CA ILE A 148 9.25 9.51 -16.62
C ILE A 148 7.88 10.13 -16.29
N GLY A 149 7.62 11.37 -16.71
CA GLY A 149 6.43 12.11 -16.30
C GLY A 149 6.43 12.53 -14.82
N GLN A 150 5.27 12.90 -14.30
CA GLN A 150 5.13 13.39 -12.93
C GLN A 150 4.13 12.59 -12.10
N ILE A 151 4.40 12.49 -10.81
CA ILE A 151 3.54 11.77 -9.87
C ILE A 151 2.15 12.41 -9.71
N ASP A 152 2.07 13.72 -9.86
CA ASP A 152 0.81 14.43 -9.76
C ASP A 152 -0.08 14.12 -10.97
N GLU A 153 0.49 13.94 -12.17
CA GLU A 153 -0.23 13.50 -13.38
C GLU A 153 -0.77 12.07 -13.20
N HIS A 154 0.06 11.17 -12.65
CA HIS A 154 -0.40 9.83 -12.30
C HIS A 154 -1.56 9.89 -11.31
N TYR A 155 -1.43 10.67 -10.24
CA TYR A 155 -2.47 10.76 -9.23
C TYR A 155 -3.80 11.25 -9.82
N GLN A 156 -3.78 12.30 -10.65
CA GLN A 156 -5.01 12.80 -11.30
C GLN A 156 -5.69 11.72 -12.16
N THR A 157 -4.91 10.96 -12.93
CA THR A 157 -5.47 9.84 -13.71
C THR A 157 -5.99 8.73 -12.79
N PHE A 158 -5.25 8.43 -11.72
CA PHE A 158 -5.56 7.37 -10.77
C PHE A 158 -6.92 7.57 -10.10
N ILE A 159 -7.20 8.78 -9.61
CA ILE A 159 -8.45 9.10 -8.89
C ILE A 159 -9.66 9.27 -9.81
N GLN A 160 -9.47 9.49 -11.10
CA GLN A 160 -10.55 9.46 -12.11
C GLN A 160 -11.02 8.03 -12.39
N VAL A 161 -10.14 7.03 -12.25
CA VAL A 161 -10.48 5.61 -12.34
C VAL A 161 -11.00 5.08 -11.00
N ASN A 162 -10.34 5.43 -9.91
CA ASN A 162 -10.66 4.94 -8.56
C ASN A 162 -11.58 5.92 -7.80
N THR A 163 -12.82 6.04 -8.27
CA THR A 163 -13.77 7.07 -7.85
C THR A 163 -14.47 6.84 -6.50
N THR A 164 -14.18 5.73 -5.82
CA THR A 164 -14.79 5.39 -4.52
C THR A 164 -14.59 6.48 -3.47
N GLY A 165 -13.50 7.26 -3.57
CA GLY A 165 -13.22 8.41 -2.70
C GLY A 165 -12.90 8.05 -1.24
N LYS A 166 -12.82 6.76 -0.92
CA LYS A 166 -12.46 6.23 0.39
C LYS A 166 -11.15 5.44 0.32
N CYS A 167 -10.46 5.38 1.45
CA CYS A 167 -9.23 4.62 1.59
C CYS A 167 -9.55 3.11 1.68
N PRO A 168 -9.05 2.25 0.79
CA PRO A 168 -9.36 0.81 0.80
C PRO A 168 -8.86 0.10 2.05
N PHE A 169 -7.80 0.62 2.66
CA PHE A 169 -7.18 0.03 3.85
C PHE A 169 -8.05 0.14 5.10
N CYS A 170 -8.96 1.11 5.19
CA CYS A 170 -9.85 1.23 6.35
C CYS A 170 -11.33 1.40 6.02
N GLY A 171 -11.68 1.86 4.81
CA GLY A 171 -13.05 2.23 4.41
C GLY A 171 -13.60 3.48 5.11
N LEU A 172 -12.83 4.13 5.98
CA LEU A 172 -13.28 5.27 6.79
C LEU A 172 -12.78 6.60 6.23
N GLY A 173 -11.45 6.74 6.11
CA GLY A 173 -10.81 7.97 5.68
C GLY A 173 -11.02 8.24 4.19
N ASP A 174 -11.15 9.51 3.84
CA ASP A 174 -11.25 9.94 2.45
C ASP A 174 -9.91 9.83 1.72
N ILE A 175 -10.00 9.66 0.40
CA ILE A 175 -8.90 9.87 -0.54
C ILE A 175 -9.23 11.14 -1.34
N LYS A 176 -8.27 12.04 -1.46
CA LYS A 176 -8.44 13.32 -2.14
C LYS A 176 -8.74 13.08 -3.62
N GLY A 177 -9.97 13.37 -4.04
CA GLY A 177 -10.42 13.29 -5.42
C GLY A 177 -10.01 14.50 -6.28
N GLU A 178 -10.56 14.59 -7.49
CA GLU A 178 -10.07 15.46 -8.59
C GLU A 178 -10.21 16.95 -8.33
N HIS A 179 -11.08 17.31 -7.38
CA HIS A 179 -11.28 18.68 -6.97
C HIS A 179 -10.31 19.14 -5.86
N HIS A 180 -9.27 18.37 -5.57
CA HIS A 180 -8.19 18.75 -4.66
C HIS A 180 -6.92 19.15 -5.42
N THR A 181 -6.30 20.25 -5.00
CA THR A 181 -4.97 20.67 -5.49
C THR A 181 -3.82 19.88 -4.86
N LYS A 182 -4.13 19.02 -3.88
CA LYS A 182 -3.18 18.20 -3.12
C LYS A 182 -3.59 16.73 -3.26
N ARG A 183 -2.60 15.84 -3.19
CA ARG A 183 -2.79 14.39 -3.21
C ARG A 183 -2.54 13.76 -1.84
N ASP A 184 -3.04 12.54 -1.66
CA ASP A 184 -2.58 11.68 -0.58
C ASP A 184 -1.18 11.11 -0.88
N ALA A 185 -0.51 10.65 0.18
CA ALA A 185 0.76 9.98 0.04
C ALA A 185 0.55 8.61 -0.60
N TYR A 186 1.52 8.20 -1.41
CA TYR A 186 1.63 6.81 -1.87
C TYR A 186 2.33 6.03 -0.78
N ASP A 187 1.57 5.17 -0.11
CA ASP A 187 2.13 4.20 0.83
C ASP A 187 3.01 3.21 0.08
N HIS A 188 4.20 2.95 0.61
CA HIS A 188 5.01 1.82 0.17
C HIS A 188 4.47 0.59 0.89
N TYR A 189 3.59 -0.15 0.21
CA TYR A 189 2.84 -1.26 0.82
C TYR A 189 3.79 -2.22 1.52
N LEU A 190 4.79 -2.73 0.80
CA LEU A 190 6.01 -3.29 1.38
C LEU A 190 6.96 -2.14 1.76
N PRO A 191 7.32 -1.98 3.05
CA PRO A 191 8.07 -0.82 3.50
C PRO A 191 9.45 -0.72 2.84
N GLN A 192 9.74 0.43 2.20
CA GLN A 192 11.07 0.73 1.64
C GLN A 192 12.19 0.73 2.69
N ALA A 193 11.84 0.80 3.98
CA ALA A 193 12.79 0.69 5.08
C ALA A 193 13.39 -0.73 5.18
N LEU A 194 12.61 -1.74 4.77
CA LEU A 194 12.91 -3.16 4.94
C LEU A 194 13.33 -3.83 3.63
N TYR A 195 12.65 -3.51 2.53
CA TYR A 195 12.83 -4.20 1.25
C TYR A 195 13.66 -3.39 0.26
N PRO A 196 14.68 -4.01 -0.37
CA PRO A 196 15.31 -3.49 -1.57
C PRO A 196 14.43 -3.72 -2.80
N PHE A 197 14.83 -3.04 -3.89
CA PHE A 197 14.39 -3.29 -5.27
C PHE A 197 12.98 -2.82 -5.66
N ASN A 198 12.08 -2.59 -4.70
CA ASN A 198 10.65 -2.32 -4.98
C ASN A 198 10.15 -0.94 -4.55
N SER A 199 11.05 0.01 -4.26
CA SER A 199 10.67 1.35 -3.77
C SER A 199 10.01 2.24 -4.83
N ILE A 200 10.32 2.03 -6.11
CA ILE A 200 9.74 2.77 -7.24
C ILE A 200 8.78 1.91 -8.07
N ASN A 201 8.50 0.69 -7.63
CA ASN A 201 7.56 -0.20 -8.28
C ASN A 201 6.13 0.26 -7.98
N PHE A 202 5.38 0.70 -9.00
CA PHE A 202 4.03 1.24 -8.81
C PHE A 202 3.02 0.19 -8.33
N CYS A 203 3.30 -1.11 -8.53
CA CYS A 203 2.53 -2.18 -7.91
C CYS A 203 2.72 -2.24 -6.38
N ASN A 204 3.75 -1.59 -5.83
CA ASN A 204 4.01 -1.47 -4.39
C ASN A 204 3.60 -0.10 -3.82
N LEU A 205 3.17 0.85 -4.66
CA LEU A 205 2.87 2.22 -4.27
C LEU A 205 1.38 2.49 -4.39
N ALA A 206 0.66 2.56 -3.27
CA ALA A 206 -0.79 2.75 -3.26
C ALA A 206 -1.22 4.00 -2.49
N PRO A 207 -2.10 4.86 -3.04
CA PRO A 207 -2.65 5.98 -2.29
C PRO A 207 -3.35 5.53 -1.00
N ALA A 208 -2.99 6.15 0.12
CA ALA A 208 -3.52 5.81 1.43
C ALA A 208 -3.89 7.07 2.22
N CYS A 209 -5.00 7.04 2.96
CA CYS A 209 -5.31 8.15 3.87
C CYS A 209 -4.25 8.30 4.96
N HIS A 210 -4.12 9.51 5.49
CA HIS A 210 -3.11 9.85 6.51
C HIS A 210 -3.09 8.86 7.67
N GLU A 211 -4.26 8.53 8.23
CA GLU A 211 -4.33 7.60 9.37
C GLU A 211 -3.79 6.21 9.04
N CYS A 212 -4.10 5.68 7.86
CA CYS A 212 -3.60 4.36 7.48
C CYS A 212 -2.08 4.36 7.29
N ASN A 213 -1.56 5.34 6.54
CA ASN A 213 -0.15 5.40 6.19
C ASN A 213 0.74 5.86 7.36
N SER A 214 0.40 7.01 7.96
CA SER A 214 1.27 7.77 8.84
C SER A 214 0.98 7.59 10.33
N THR A 215 -0.13 6.95 10.71
CA THR A 215 -0.47 6.67 12.12
C THR A 215 -0.38 5.18 12.42
N TYR A 216 -1.07 4.33 11.65
CA TYR A 216 -1.24 2.91 11.99
C TYR A 216 -0.22 1.97 11.32
N LYS A 217 0.01 2.09 10.01
CA LYS A 217 0.91 1.20 9.27
C LYS A 217 2.37 1.50 9.58
N LEU A 218 2.81 2.76 9.39
CA LEU A 218 4.21 3.15 9.53
C LEU A 218 5.12 2.19 8.72
N SER A 219 6.05 1.51 9.40
CA SER A 219 6.96 0.51 8.84
C SER A 219 6.54 -0.93 9.13
N LYS A 220 5.31 -1.18 9.61
CA LYS A 220 4.79 -2.55 9.77
C LYS A 220 4.83 -3.26 8.42
N ASP A 221 5.24 -4.51 8.46
CA ASP A 221 5.48 -5.33 7.27
C ASP A 221 4.25 -6.19 6.96
N PRO A 222 3.57 -5.99 5.82
CA PRO A 222 2.47 -6.87 5.45
C PRO A 222 2.94 -8.30 5.13
N ALA A 223 4.15 -8.48 4.60
CA ALA A 223 4.64 -9.77 4.13
C ALA A 223 5.31 -10.62 5.23
N HIS A 224 5.63 -10.03 6.39
CA HIS A 224 6.24 -10.73 7.52
C HIS A 224 5.73 -10.24 8.88
N ASN A 225 5.72 -11.14 9.86
CA ASN A 225 5.67 -10.80 11.28
C ASN A 225 6.65 -11.67 12.10
N ALA A 226 6.50 -11.70 13.42
CA ALA A 226 7.34 -12.50 14.30
C ALA A 226 7.27 -14.02 14.03
N ALA A 227 6.18 -14.53 13.42
CA ALA A 227 6.02 -15.93 13.04
C ALA A 227 6.63 -16.26 11.67
N GLY A 228 7.05 -15.25 10.89
CA GLY A 228 7.67 -15.42 9.57
C GLY A 228 6.85 -14.79 8.46
N ARG A 229 6.96 -15.36 7.26
CA ARG A 229 6.19 -14.93 6.08
C ARG A 229 4.69 -15.19 6.30
N ARG A 230 3.86 -14.29 5.78
CA ARG A 230 2.41 -14.37 5.86
C ARG A 230 1.75 -13.81 4.61
N LYS A 231 0.48 -14.14 4.41
CA LYS A 231 -0.35 -13.55 3.35
C LYS A 231 -0.86 -12.16 3.71
N ALA A 232 -1.08 -11.35 2.69
CA ALA A 232 -1.63 -10.01 2.79
C ALA A 232 -2.53 -9.71 1.56
N PHE A 233 -3.46 -8.77 1.70
CA PHE A 233 -4.25 -8.32 0.55
C PHE A 233 -3.40 -7.48 -0.41
N TYR A 234 -3.31 -7.89 -1.66
CA TYR A 234 -2.64 -7.09 -2.70
C TYR A 234 -3.50 -5.86 -3.07
N PRO A 235 -2.97 -4.60 -2.98
CA PRO A 235 -3.78 -3.39 -3.23
C PRO A 235 -4.43 -3.29 -4.61
N TYR A 236 -3.89 -4.00 -5.60
CA TYR A 236 -4.31 -3.95 -7.00
C TYR A 236 -4.83 -5.30 -7.52
N THR A 237 -5.25 -6.19 -6.62
CA THR A 237 -5.85 -7.47 -7.03
C THR A 237 -7.06 -7.24 -7.95
N PRO A 238 -7.17 -7.98 -9.08
CA PRO A 238 -8.35 -7.92 -9.92
C PRO A 238 -9.55 -8.64 -9.29
N HIS A 239 -9.32 -9.40 -8.22
CA HIS A 239 -10.34 -10.18 -7.52
C HIS A 239 -10.92 -9.38 -6.36
N ALA A 240 -12.24 -9.20 -6.35
CA ALA A 240 -12.93 -8.65 -5.20
C ALA A 240 -12.81 -9.60 -4.01
N HIS A 241 -12.62 -9.01 -2.82
CA HIS A 241 -12.73 -9.72 -1.56
C HIS A 241 -13.99 -9.20 -0.87
N ASP A 242 -15.04 -10.02 -0.83
CA ASP A 242 -16.28 -9.70 -0.15
C ASP A 242 -16.08 -9.81 1.36
N ILE A 243 -15.40 -8.81 1.96
CA ILE A 243 -15.13 -8.79 3.39
C ILE A 243 -16.45 -8.68 4.16
N GLU A 244 -16.70 -9.68 5.00
CA GLU A 244 -17.85 -9.72 5.89
C GLU A 244 -17.44 -9.20 7.26
N ILE A 245 -18.25 -8.31 7.83
CA ILE A 245 -18.06 -7.76 9.18
C ILE A 245 -19.37 -7.90 9.92
N THR A 246 -19.31 -8.53 11.09
CA THR A 246 -20.43 -8.63 12.03
C THR A 246 -20.02 -8.02 13.36
N ILE A 247 -20.95 -7.31 14.00
CA ILE A 247 -20.77 -6.73 15.34
C ILE A 247 -21.78 -7.36 16.28
N ASP A 248 -21.31 -8.06 17.30
CA ASP A 248 -22.12 -8.43 18.45
C ASP A 248 -21.87 -7.47 19.60
N LEU A 249 -22.95 -7.07 20.27
CA LEU A 249 -22.92 -6.20 21.44
C LEU A 249 -23.21 -7.03 22.69
N ASN A 250 -22.42 -6.80 23.74
CA ASN A 250 -22.60 -7.46 25.03
C ASN A 250 -23.51 -6.65 25.98
N SER A 251 -23.92 -5.45 25.58
CA SER A 251 -24.74 -4.54 26.36
C SER A 251 -25.77 -3.83 25.47
N PRO A 252 -27.02 -3.67 25.94
CA PRO A 252 -28.02 -2.81 25.27
C PRO A 252 -27.85 -1.32 25.63
N ASP A 253 -26.98 -0.96 26.58
CA ASP A 253 -26.72 0.45 26.94
C ASP A 253 -25.77 1.11 25.93
N VAL A 254 -26.33 1.52 24.80
CA VAL A 254 -25.58 2.12 23.67
C VAL A 254 -24.97 3.48 23.99
N ASP A 255 -25.51 4.20 24.99
CA ASP A 255 -24.99 5.51 25.39
C ASP A 255 -23.66 5.41 26.14
N ARG A 256 -23.39 4.24 26.74
CA ARG A 256 -22.19 3.95 27.54
C ARG A 256 -21.33 2.84 26.96
N LEU A 257 -21.51 2.49 25.69
CA LEU A 257 -20.70 1.48 25.00
C LEU A 257 -19.21 1.79 25.09
N THR A 258 -18.45 0.79 25.51
CA THR A 258 -16.99 0.77 25.47
C THR A 258 -16.50 -0.25 24.45
N PRO A 259 -15.23 -0.19 24.02
CA PRO A 259 -14.68 -1.20 23.11
C PRO A 259 -14.74 -2.65 23.64
N ALA A 260 -14.86 -2.85 24.96
CA ALA A 260 -15.01 -4.17 25.58
C ALA A 260 -16.40 -4.77 25.37
N ASP A 261 -17.40 -3.93 25.13
CA ASP A 261 -18.79 -4.35 24.89
C ASP A 261 -19.03 -4.77 23.44
N ILE A 262 -18.02 -4.63 22.57
CA ILE A 262 -18.13 -4.84 21.12
C ILE A 262 -17.24 -6.00 20.72
N GLN A 263 -17.86 -7.03 20.14
CA GLN A 263 -17.16 -8.12 19.47
C GLN A 263 -17.28 -7.94 17.95
N LEU A 264 -16.13 -7.82 17.28
CA LEU A 264 -16.04 -7.79 15.82
C LEU A 264 -15.70 -9.19 15.32
N ILE A 265 -16.44 -9.64 14.32
CA ILE A 265 -16.21 -10.91 13.63
C ILE A 265 -15.98 -10.59 12.16
N PHE A 266 -14.91 -11.14 11.59
CA PHE A 266 -14.49 -10.88 10.21
C PHE A 266 -14.54 -12.17 9.39
N GLY A 267 -14.97 -12.04 8.14
CA GLY A 267 -14.99 -13.12 7.15
C GLY A 267 -14.64 -12.62 5.74
N PRO A 268 -14.58 -13.52 4.76
CA PRO A 268 -14.81 -14.97 4.90
C PRO A 268 -13.58 -15.72 5.40
N ALA A 269 -13.77 -16.93 5.95
CA ALA A 269 -12.69 -17.76 6.47
C ALA A 269 -11.61 -18.13 5.44
N ALA A 270 -11.96 -18.12 4.14
CA ALA A 270 -11.04 -18.41 3.05
C ALA A 270 -9.87 -17.41 2.94
N VAL A 271 -10.02 -16.19 3.46
CA VAL A 271 -8.99 -15.13 3.47
C VAL A 271 -8.61 -14.70 4.90
N HIS A 272 -8.73 -15.63 5.85
CA HIS A 272 -8.50 -15.34 7.27
C HIS A 272 -7.09 -14.82 7.55
N GLU A 273 -6.06 -15.38 6.91
CA GLU A 273 -4.67 -14.95 7.11
C GLU A 273 -4.46 -13.50 6.65
N GLU A 274 -5.01 -13.13 5.50
CA GLU A 274 -4.98 -11.78 4.96
C GLU A 274 -5.77 -10.79 5.84
N ILE A 275 -6.89 -11.23 6.42
CA ILE A 275 -7.67 -10.46 7.39
C ILE A 275 -6.86 -10.18 8.65
N GLU A 276 -6.19 -11.17 9.23
CA GLU A 276 -5.36 -10.96 10.42
C GLU A 276 -4.18 -10.02 10.14
N THR A 277 -3.51 -10.17 9.00
CA THR A 277 -2.49 -9.21 8.55
C THR A 277 -3.06 -7.81 8.41
N TRP A 278 -4.22 -7.66 7.79
CA TRP A 278 -4.88 -6.38 7.60
C TRP A 278 -5.24 -5.70 8.93
N LYS A 279 -5.78 -6.46 9.88
CA LYS A 279 -6.11 -5.99 11.23
C LYS A 279 -4.89 -5.48 11.98
N GLU A 280 -3.80 -6.25 11.96
CA GLU A 280 -2.54 -5.90 12.63
C GLU A 280 -1.89 -4.65 12.02
N VAL A 281 -1.78 -4.60 10.69
CA VAL A 281 -1.10 -3.52 9.98
C VAL A 281 -1.84 -2.19 10.16
N TYR A 282 -3.17 -2.18 10.01
CA TYR A 282 -3.95 -0.93 9.97
C TYR A 282 -4.79 -0.65 11.22
N GLY A 283 -4.67 -1.46 12.27
CA GLY A 283 -5.37 -1.28 13.55
C GLY A 283 -6.89 -1.37 13.42
N VAL A 284 -7.38 -2.26 12.54
CA VAL A 284 -8.77 -2.25 12.07
C VAL A 284 -9.76 -2.46 13.20
N GLU A 285 -9.51 -3.44 14.08
CA GLU A 285 -10.41 -3.73 15.20
C GLU A 285 -10.58 -2.55 16.15
N GLU A 286 -9.47 -1.97 16.59
CA GLU A 286 -9.45 -0.81 17.48
C GLU A 286 -10.27 0.34 16.87
N ARG A 287 -9.99 0.66 15.60
CA ARG A 287 -10.60 1.79 14.90
C ARG A 287 -12.10 1.59 14.67
N TYR A 288 -12.52 0.38 14.35
CA TYR A 288 -13.94 0.07 14.15
C TYR A 288 -14.71 0.09 15.46
N LYS A 289 -14.15 -0.47 16.54
CA LYS A 289 -14.74 -0.34 17.88
C LYS A 289 -14.84 1.11 18.33
N ALA A 290 -13.79 1.90 18.13
CA ALA A 290 -13.79 3.32 18.47
C ALA A 290 -14.87 4.10 17.68
N LYS A 291 -15.07 3.78 16.41
CA LYS A 291 -16.14 4.36 15.57
C LYS A 291 -17.54 4.01 16.12
N CYS A 292 -17.73 2.76 16.55
CA CYS A 292 -18.98 2.29 17.16
C CYS A 292 -19.27 2.87 18.57
N CYS A 293 -18.23 3.28 19.31
CA CYS A 293 -18.38 4.01 20.58
C CYS A 293 -18.47 5.54 20.39
N GLY A 294 -18.26 6.03 19.16
CA GLY A 294 -18.12 7.44 18.84
C GLY A 294 -19.41 8.14 18.44
N GLY A 295 -19.28 9.39 17.99
CA GLY A 295 -20.40 10.22 17.53
C GLY A 295 -21.15 9.62 16.35
N ASP A 296 -20.45 9.00 15.39
CA ASP A 296 -21.10 8.44 14.19
C ASP A 296 -22.14 7.38 14.53
N ALA A 297 -21.85 6.49 15.49
CA ALA A 297 -22.80 5.45 15.91
C ALA A 297 -24.03 6.03 16.60
N LYS A 298 -23.84 7.09 17.40
CA LYS A 298 -24.95 7.85 18.00
C LYS A 298 -25.81 8.51 16.92
N ASP A 299 -25.20 9.09 15.90
CA ASP A 299 -25.91 9.68 14.76
C ASP A 299 -26.69 8.61 13.97
N TRP A 300 -26.14 7.40 13.82
CA TRP A 300 -26.86 6.30 13.17
C TRP A 300 -28.11 5.88 13.94
N LEU A 301 -28.05 5.82 15.27
CA LEU A 301 -29.20 5.50 16.12
C LEU A 301 -30.22 6.64 16.16
N GLU A 302 -29.77 7.90 16.20
CA GLU A 302 -30.67 9.06 16.11
C GLU A 302 -31.41 9.10 14.77
N GLN A 303 -30.76 8.69 13.66
CA GLN A 303 -31.45 8.52 12.37
C GLN A 303 -32.57 7.48 12.45
N VAL A 304 -32.34 6.34 13.14
CA VAL A 304 -33.40 5.35 13.38
C VAL A 304 -34.56 5.99 14.15
N ARG A 305 -34.25 6.72 15.24
CA ARG A 305 -35.26 7.37 16.09
C ARG A 305 -36.10 8.38 15.31
N ILE A 306 -35.46 9.28 14.56
CA ILE A 306 -36.15 10.30 13.75
C ILE A 306 -37.06 9.66 12.71
N LEU A 307 -36.57 8.65 11.98
CA LEU A 307 -37.35 7.98 10.93
C LEU A 307 -38.57 7.24 11.52
N ARG A 308 -38.44 6.69 12.71
CA ARG A 308 -39.57 6.11 13.43
C ARG A 308 -40.56 7.17 13.90
N ASP A 309 -40.10 8.14 14.68
CA ASP A 309 -40.97 9.07 15.41
C ASP A 309 -41.64 10.10 14.51
N VAL A 310 -40.90 10.59 13.51
CA VAL A 310 -41.36 11.67 12.63
C VAL A 310 -41.97 11.12 11.35
N HIS A 311 -41.45 10.01 10.83
CA HIS A 311 -41.82 9.48 9.51
C HIS A 311 -42.58 8.15 9.56
N GLY A 312 -42.75 7.54 10.74
CA GLY A 312 -43.47 6.27 10.90
C GLY A 312 -42.78 5.07 10.23
N ILE A 313 -41.48 5.18 9.92
CA ILE A 313 -40.69 4.11 9.31
C ILE A 313 -40.17 3.21 10.44
N THR A 314 -40.49 1.92 10.40
CA THR A 314 -40.04 0.98 11.44
C THR A 314 -38.51 0.79 11.39
N PRO A 315 -37.86 0.48 12.53
CA PRO A 315 -36.43 0.17 12.56
C PRO A 315 -36.03 -0.93 11.57
N ASP A 316 -36.84 -1.98 11.41
CA ASP A 316 -36.60 -3.05 10.44
C ASP A 316 -36.63 -2.57 8.98
N ALA A 317 -37.58 -1.71 8.63
CA ALA A 317 -37.68 -1.14 7.29
C ALA A 317 -36.48 -0.23 6.97
N TYR A 318 -36.02 0.53 7.97
CA TYR A 318 -34.80 1.33 7.82
C TYR A 318 -33.55 0.45 7.73
N LEU A 319 -33.45 -0.61 8.52
CA LEU A 319 -32.33 -1.54 8.46
C LEU A 319 -32.24 -2.22 7.07
N ALA A 320 -33.37 -2.62 6.49
CA ALA A 320 -33.43 -3.13 5.12
C ALA A 320 -32.93 -2.08 4.09
N THR A 321 -33.23 -0.79 4.32
CA THR A 321 -32.69 0.30 3.50
C THR A 321 -31.18 0.40 3.63
N VAL A 322 -30.64 0.33 4.85
CA VAL A 322 -29.18 0.33 5.09
C VAL A 322 -28.52 -0.89 4.42
N GLN A 323 -29.14 -2.07 4.48
CA GLN A 323 -28.64 -3.27 3.79
C GLN A 323 -28.52 -3.06 2.27
N GLN A 324 -29.53 -2.44 1.64
CA GLN A 324 -29.48 -2.09 0.22
C GLN A 324 -28.39 -1.04 -0.08
N GLN A 325 -28.24 -0.03 0.78
CA GLN A 325 -27.18 0.97 0.66
C GLN A 325 -25.78 0.32 0.76
N THR A 326 -25.58 -0.61 1.70
CA THR A 326 -24.32 -1.35 1.85
C THR A 326 -24.05 -2.24 0.64
N ALA A 327 -25.05 -2.91 0.09
CA ALA A 327 -24.89 -3.75 -1.10
C ALA A 327 -24.45 -2.94 -2.34
N ASN A 328 -24.94 -1.70 -2.47
CA ASN A 328 -24.60 -0.83 -3.59
C ASN A 328 -23.26 -0.08 -3.38
N ALA A 329 -23.02 0.39 -2.16
CA ALA A 329 -21.88 1.23 -1.82
C ALA A 329 -21.43 0.96 -0.37
N PRO A 330 -20.66 -0.13 -0.13
CA PRO A 330 -20.35 -0.59 1.22
C PRO A 330 -19.54 0.43 2.03
N VAL A 331 -18.66 1.21 1.40
CA VAL A 331 -17.81 2.19 2.10
C VAL A 331 -18.38 3.61 2.12
N ALA A 332 -19.44 3.88 1.35
CA ALA A 332 -20.12 5.17 1.43
C ALA A 332 -20.74 5.32 2.82
N ASN A 333 -20.55 6.47 3.48
CA ASN A 333 -21.05 6.73 4.84
C ASN A 333 -20.72 5.62 5.87
N SER A 334 -19.63 4.88 5.66
CA SER A 334 -19.29 3.70 6.48
C SER A 334 -20.40 2.63 6.54
N ASN A 335 -21.17 2.46 5.46
CA ASN A 335 -22.32 1.55 5.39
C ASN A 335 -22.00 0.11 5.83
N PHE A 336 -20.80 -0.40 5.56
CA PHE A 336 -20.33 -1.72 5.98
C PHE A 336 -20.35 -1.85 7.51
N LEU A 337 -19.92 -0.81 8.22
CA LEU A 337 -19.84 -0.80 9.68
C LEU A 337 -21.17 -0.39 10.30
N LYS A 338 -21.85 0.59 9.70
CA LYS A 338 -23.18 1.03 10.11
C LYS A 338 -24.19 -0.11 10.09
N LYS A 339 -24.23 -0.87 8.98
CA LYS A 339 -25.07 -2.06 8.86
C LYS A 339 -24.77 -3.05 10.00
N ALA A 340 -23.50 -3.45 10.12
CA ALA A 340 -23.08 -4.44 11.13
C ALA A 340 -23.45 -3.99 12.56
N PHE A 341 -23.26 -2.71 12.86
CA PHE A 341 -23.59 -2.13 14.16
C PHE A 341 -25.10 -2.12 14.43
N LEU A 342 -25.92 -1.66 13.48
CA LEU A 342 -27.38 -1.63 13.65
C LEU A 342 -27.98 -3.04 13.74
N GLU A 343 -27.45 -4.01 12.99
CA GLU A 343 -27.82 -5.43 13.14
C GLU A 343 -27.44 -5.95 14.54
N GLY A 344 -26.28 -5.55 15.08
CA GLY A 344 -25.89 -5.82 16.46
C GLY A 344 -26.86 -5.23 17.48
N CYS A 345 -27.23 -3.96 17.33
CA CYS A 345 -28.24 -3.28 18.15
C CYS A 345 -29.61 -3.99 18.11
N GLN A 346 -30.04 -4.44 16.93
CA GLN A 346 -31.27 -5.21 16.78
C GLN A 346 -31.23 -6.51 17.59
N ARG A 347 -30.11 -7.25 17.54
CA ARG A 347 -29.94 -8.51 18.28
C ARG A 347 -30.04 -8.35 19.80
N VAL A 348 -29.63 -7.21 20.34
CA VAL A 348 -29.73 -6.91 21.78
C VAL A 348 -30.98 -6.09 22.16
N GLY A 349 -31.93 -5.92 21.24
CA GLY A 349 -33.21 -5.25 21.50
C GLY A 349 -33.14 -3.72 21.65
N VAL A 350 -32.02 -3.09 21.25
CA VAL A 350 -31.86 -1.63 21.33
C VAL A 350 -32.84 -0.91 20.42
N LEU A 351 -33.08 -1.47 19.22
CA LEU A 351 -33.97 -0.84 18.23
C LEU A 351 -35.45 -0.90 18.63
N ASP A 352 -35.83 -1.78 19.56
CA ASP A 352 -37.20 -1.92 20.04
C ASP A 352 -37.59 -0.84 21.07
N VAL A 353 -36.59 -0.28 21.75
CA VAL A 353 -36.75 0.67 22.86
C VAL A 353 -36.30 2.10 22.54
N LEU A 354 -35.46 2.25 21.50
CA LEU A 354 -34.96 3.52 20.95
C LEU A 354 -36.08 4.48 20.62
#